data_AF-A0ABC8QMY3-F1
#
_entry.id   AF-A0ABC8QMY3-F1
#
_cell.length_a   1.000
_cell.length_b   1.000
_cell.length_c   1.000
_cell.angle_alpha   90.00
_cell.angle_beta   90.00
_cell.angle_gamma   90.00
#
_symmetry.space_group_name_H-M   'P 1'
#
loop_
_entity.id
_entity.type
_entity.pdbx_description
1 polymer ?
#
loop_
_entity_poly.entity_id
_entity_poly.type
_entity_poly.pdbx_seq_one_letter_code
_entity_poly.pdbx_strand_id
1 'polypeptide(L)'
;MKLIASEAILLLIVDIRQCVKSQKRILNVNVRETVQSQLQMFENYSSEILTALKNWILYVGNSYKKTKINLLSCFLTFLHFCIDEDEPEINYWLEDLRMESGDAESKLSNSVLVFRSKLLNGDFSDPLLKTFSEDAAPADGLQLLIDADPNHITFIASHGYLKCLMQSIVESDMKLCKLLNQDCLLAPLFVYETEMSFMCKTASSQLGAESLLDEKFLNGLSTMDVYNNHPTVATFDLNSSGSLDFIPNVSSKYLKLFMPVLKLCNSIIMSVGCENEDAVVQFIFSLNETVSLILRSASPNIMPEYLKELAMLTS
;
A
#
# COMPACT_ATOMS: atom_id res chain seq x y z
N MET A 1 31.69 -7.54 -3.33
CA MET A 1 31.51 -8.08 -1.96
C MET A 1 30.30 -7.49 -1.23
N LYS A 2 30.12 -6.15 -1.15
CA LYS A 2 28.95 -5.52 -0.49
C LYS A 2 27.57 -5.90 -1.07
N LEU A 3 27.47 -6.15 -2.38
CA LEU A 3 26.19 -6.50 -3.03
C LEU A 3 25.67 -7.89 -2.61
N ILE A 4 26.59 -8.86 -2.56
CA ILE A 4 26.32 -10.26 -2.21
C ILE A 4 25.83 -10.36 -0.77
N ALA A 5 26.34 -9.52 0.12
CA ALA A 5 25.86 -9.44 1.50
C ALA A 5 24.38 -9.04 1.57
N SER A 6 23.93 -8.05 0.77
CA SER A 6 22.53 -7.61 0.80
C SER A 6 21.53 -8.65 0.28
N GLU A 7 21.88 -9.40 -0.77
CA GLU A 7 21.07 -10.51 -1.27
C GLU A 7 21.07 -11.69 -0.28
N ALA A 8 22.21 -11.97 0.35
CA ALA A 8 22.28 -12.97 1.42
C ALA A 8 21.43 -12.56 2.63
N ILE A 9 21.36 -11.29 3.01
CA ILE A 9 20.52 -10.80 4.11
C ILE A 9 19.03 -10.93 3.76
N LEU A 10 18.62 -10.62 2.52
CA LEU A 10 17.25 -10.86 2.06
C LEU A 10 16.87 -12.34 2.19
N LEU A 11 17.73 -13.23 1.71
CA LEU A 11 17.53 -14.68 1.81
C LEU A 11 17.48 -15.13 3.27
N LEU A 12 18.36 -14.60 4.12
CA LEU A 12 18.38 -14.93 5.55
C LEU A 12 17.12 -14.47 6.27
N ILE A 13 16.55 -13.31 5.90
CA ILE A 13 15.27 -12.83 6.45
C ILE A 13 14.10 -13.69 5.94
N VAL A 14 14.11 -14.09 4.67
CA VAL A 14 13.12 -15.01 4.10
C VAL A 14 13.20 -16.40 4.76
N ASP A 15 14.40 -16.88 5.05
CA ASP A 15 14.65 -18.14 5.74
C ASP A 15 14.27 -18.04 7.22
N ILE A 16 14.54 -16.91 7.89
CA ILE A 16 14.04 -16.64 9.25
C ILE A 16 12.51 -16.66 9.25
N ARG A 17 11.85 -16.04 8.27
CA ARG A 17 10.39 -16.12 8.11
C ARG A 17 9.92 -17.57 7.98
N GLN A 18 10.61 -18.39 7.18
CA GLN A 18 10.26 -19.79 6.99
C GLN A 18 10.55 -20.66 8.22
N CYS A 19 11.62 -20.35 8.97
CA CYS A 19 11.96 -20.97 10.25
C CYS A 19 10.97 -20.62 11.34
N VAL A 20 10.47 -19.38 11.39
CA VAL A 20 9.41 -19.00 12.33
C VAL A 20 8.10 -19.70 11.95
N LYS A 21 7.76 -19.77 10.65
CA LYS A 21 6.60 -20.56 10.19
C LYS A 21 6.73 -22.05 10.51
N SER A 22 7.93 -22.62 10.43
CA SER A 22 8.15 -24.03 10.76
C SER A 22 8.19 -24.30 12.26
N GLN A 23 8.72 -23.40 13.09
CA GLN A 23 8.59 -23.45 14.55
C GLN A 23 7.13 -23.32 15.00
N LYS A 24 6.33 -22.47 14.34
CA LYS A 24 4.87 -22.38 14.57
C LYS A 24 4.14 -23.71 14.31
N ARG A 25 4.59 -24.54 13.35
CA ARG A 25 4.05 -25.89 13.12
C ARG A 25 4.46 -26.91 14.19
N ILE A 26 5.65 -26.72 14.79
CA ILE A 26 6.18 -27.62 15.84
C ILE A 26 5.53 -27.32 17.21
N LEU A 27 5.08 -26.09 17.43
CA LEU A 27 4.37 -25.64 18.64
C LEU A 27 2.96 -26.23 18.83
N ASN A 28 2.50 -27.07 17.91
CA ASN A 28 1.32 -27.95 18.09
C ASN A 28 1.50 -29.00 19.21
N VAL A 29 2.64 -28.99 19.91
CA VAL A 29 2.97 -29.94 20.97
C VAL A 29 3.48 -29.19 22.21
N ASN A 30 2.53 -28.81 23.07
CA ASN A 30 2.63 -28.66 24.52
C ASN A 30 3.59 -27.60 25.16
N VAL A 31 3.10 -27.03 26.27
CA VAL A 31 3.78 -26.26 27.34
C VAL A 31 3.77 -24.72 27.21
N ARG A 32 2.83 -24.09 27.96
CA ARG A 32 2.58 -22.65 28.12
C ARG A 32 3.80 -21.81 28.59
N GLU A 33 4.74 -22.38 29.34
CA GLU A 33 5.96 -21.68 29.80
C GLU A 33 7.05 -21.58 28.71
N THR A 34 7.08 -22.55 27.80
CA THR A 34 8.01 -22.58 26.65
C THR A 34 7.61 -21.53 25.61
N VAL A 35 6.30 -21.29 25.44
CA VAL A 35 5.77 -20.31 24.50
C VAL A 35 6.14 -18.87 24.91
N GLN A 36 6.01 -18.52 26.19
CA GLN A 36 6.28 -17.16 26.67
C GLN A 36 7.78 -16.79 26.57
N SER A 37 8.66 -17.73 26.91
CA SER A 37 10.12 -17.53 26.77
C SER A 37 10.55 -17.46 25.30
N GLN A 38 9.93 -18.24 24.41
CA GLN A 38 10.19 -18.17 22.98
C GLN A 38 9.68 -16.87 22.34
N LEU A 39 8.52 -16.37 22.76
CA LEU A 39 7.98 -15.07 22.32
C LEU A 39 8.90 -13.91 22.75
N GLN A 40 9.35 -13.93 24.01
CA GLN A 40 10.25 -12.89 24.51
C GLN A 40 11.63 -12.93 23.84
N MET A 41 12.14 -14.13 23.53
CA MET A 41 13.35 -14.26 22.71
C MET A 41 13.13 -13.72 21.30
N PHE A 42 12.00 -14.04 20.67
CA PHE A 42 11.67 -13.55 19.34
C PHE A 42 11.60 -12.02 19.30
N GLU A 43 10.98 -11.38 20.29
CA GLU A 43 10.93 -9.92 20.43
C GLU A 43 12.32 -9.27 20.56
N ASN A 44 13.22 -9.91 21.31
CA ASN A 44 14.59 -9.42 21.48
C ASN A 44 15.37 -9.52 20.16
N TYR A 45 15.31 -10.68 19.50
CA TYR A 45 16.01 -10.88 18.22
C TYR A 45 15.45 -10.00 17.10
N SER A 46 14.13 -9.83 17.03
CA SER A 46 13.51 -8.96 16.03
C SER A 46 13.92 -7.49 16.23
N SER A 47 13.95 -7.02 17.48
CA SER A 47 14.42 -5.67 17.82
C SER A 47 15.90 -5.47 17.45
N GLU A 48 16.76 -6.44 17.69
CA GLU A 48 18.19 -6.37 17.33
C GLU A 48 18.39 -6.35 15.81
N ILE A 49 17.69 -7.22 15.07
CA ILE A 49 17.75 -7.29 13.61
C ILE A 49 17.33 -5.95 12.99
N LEU A 50 16.23 -5.36 13.47
CA LEU A 50 15.75 -4.06 12.98
C LEU A 50 16.72 -2.93 13.28
N THR A 51 17.31 -2.93 14.48
CA THR A 51 18.32 -1.94 14.85
C THR A 51 19.56 -2.04 13.96
N ALA A 52 20.00 -3.27 13.65
CA ALA A 52 21.10 -3.52 12.72
C ALA A 52 20.77 -3.06 11.29
N LEU A 53 19.58 -3.40 10.78
CA LEU A 53 19.11 -2.98 9.46
C LEU A 53 19.04 -1.45 9.35
N LYS A 54 18.50 -0.76 10.37
CA LYS A 54 18.50 0.71 10.44
C LYS A 54 19.92 1.26 10.31
N ASN A 55 20.82 0.81 11.17
CA ASN A 55 22.20 1.31 11.19
C ASN A 55 22.89 1.08 9.84
N TRP A 56 22.59 -0.04 9.17
CA TRP A 56 23.11 -0.32 7.83
C TRP A 56 22.50 0.58 6.77
N ILE A 57 21.19 0.81 6.78
CA ILE A 57 20.51 1.74 5.85
C ILE A 57 21.09 3.15 5.98
N LEU A 58 21.29 3.63 7.21
CA LEU A 58 21.84 4.96 7.48
C LEU A 58 23.34 5.07 7.15
N TYR A 59 24.10 3.99 7.32
CA TYR A 59 25.52 3.96 6.97
C TYR A 59 25.77 3.84 5.46
N VAL A 60 24.84 3.23 4.72
CA VAL A 60 24.94 3.09 3.27
C VAL A 60 24.62 4.43 2.62
N GLY A 61 25.66 5.22 2.36
CA GLY A 61 25.55 6.48 1.64
C GLY A 61 24.97 6.31 0.22
N ASN A 62 24.52 7.44 -0.37
CA ASN A 62 23.77 7.49 -1.65
C ASN A 62 24.54 6.92 -2.87
N SER A 63 25.82 6.60 -2.74
CA SER A 63 26.64 5.99 -3.79
C SER A 63 26.30 4.52 -4.09
N TYR A 64 25.54 3.84 -3.21
CA TYR A 64 25.23 2.41 -3.35
C TYR A 64 23.72 2.14 -3.45
N LYS A 65 23.04 2.80 -4.41
CA LYS A 65 21.59 2.72 -4.61
C LYS A 65 21.01 1.30 -4.57
N LYS A 66 21.59 0.34 -5.31
CA LYS A 66 21.09 -1.05 -5.35
C LYS A 66 21.17 -1.76 -4.00
N THR A 67 22.25 -1.58 -3.25
CA THR A 67 22.40 -2.14 -1.90
C THR A 67 21.41 -1.50 -0.93
N LYS A 68 21.20 -0.18 -1.06
CA LYS A 68 20.26 0.58 -0.23
C LYS A 68 18.82 0.13 -0.47
N ILE A 69 18.40 -0.03 -1.73
CA ILE A 69 17.10 -0.60 -2.10
C ILE A 69 16.91 -2.00 -1.52
N ASN A 70 17.89 -2.89 -1.66
CA ASN A 70 17.80 -4.24 -1.10
C ASN A 70 17.62 -4.22 0.43
N LEU A 71 18.33 -3.34 1.15
CA LEU A 71 18.19 -3.19 2.59
C LEU A 71 16.84 -2.59 3.00
N LEU A 72 16.33 -1.63 2.23
CA LEU A 72 14.97 -1.10 2.41
C LEU A 72 13.93 -2.20 2.18
N SER A 73 14.08 -3.03 1.14
CA SER A 73 13.22 -4.19 0.90
C SER A 73 13.31 -5.23 2.02
N CYS A 74 14.50 -5.52 2.55
CA CYS A 74 14.69 -6.36 3.75
C CYS A 74 13.86 -5.84 4.92
N PHE A 75 14.03 -4.53 5.19
CA PHE A 75 13.40 -3.85 6.29
C PHE A 75 11.87 -3.85 6.14
N LEU A 76 11.34 -3.49 4.97
CA LEU A 76 9.90 -3.54 4.69
C LEU A 76 9.32 -4.96 4.79
N THR A 77 10.02 -5.96 4.24
CA THR A 77 9.57 -7.36 4.33
C THR A 77 9.50 -7.82 5.78
N PHE A 78 10.47 -7.38 6.59
CA PHE A 78 10.50 -7.66 8.02
C PHE A 78 9.38 -6.93 8.77
N LEU A 79 9.12 -5.66 8.43
CA LEU A 79 8.01 -4.89 9.00
C LEU A 79 6.65 -5.50 8.66
N HIS A 80 6.42 -5.85 7.40
CA HIS A 80 5.21 -6.53 6.96
C HIS A 80 4.97 -7.80 7.77
N PHE A 81 6.02 -8.60 8.00
CA PHE A 81 5.93 -9.80 8.83
C PHE A 81 5.56 -9.50 10.29
N CYS A 82 5.98 -8.37 10.83
CA CYS A 82 5.66 -7.97 12.20
C CYS A 82 4.30 -7.28 12.34
N ILE A 83 3.75 -6.74 11.24
CA ILE A 83 2.50 -5.95 11.22
C ILE A 83 1.30 -6.78 10.73
N ASP A 84 1.51 -7.84 9.92
CA ASP A 84 0.44 -8.69 9.41
C ASP A 84 -0.38 -9.37 10.52
N GLU A 85 -1.62 -8.90 10.71
CA GLU A 85 -2.64 -9.55 11.54
C GLU A 85 -3.52 -10.52 10.70
N ASP A 86 -3.50 -10.40 9.37
CA ASP A 86 -4.43 -11.08 8.45
C ASP A 86 -3.96 -12.46 7.93
N GLU A 87 -3.02 -13.14 8.61
CA GLU A 87 -2.78 -14.55 8.28
C GLU A 87 -3.95 -15.39 8.85
N PRO A 88 -4.74 -16.09 8.01
CA PRO A 88 -5.91 -16.86 8.46
C PRO A 88 -5.54 -17.97 9.45
N GLU A 89 -4.29 -18.44 9.41
CA GLU A 89 -3.74 -19.31 10.44
C GLU A 89 -3.67 -18.58 11.78
N ILE A 90 -3.13 -17.35 11.86
CA ILE A 90 -3.05 -16.55 13.10
C ILE A 90 -4.45 -16.30 13.68
N ASN A 91 -5.43 -15.96 12.85
CA ASN A 91 -6.82 -15.76 13.30
C ASN A 91 -7.46 -17.06 13.84
N TYR A 92 -7.21 -18.22 13.21
CA TYR A 92 -7.64 -19.52 13.73
C TYR A 92 -7.01 -19.83 15.10
N TRP A 93 -5.73 -19.52 15.30
CA TRP A 93 -5.06 -19.68 16.59
C TRP A 93 -5.53 -18.66 17.64
N LEU A 94 -5.83 -17.43 17.25
CA LEU A 94 -6.41 -16.42 18.14
C LEU A 94 -7.81 -16.83 18.59
N GLU A 95 -8.60 -17.46 17.72
CA GLU A 95 -9.88 -18.06 18.09
C GLU A 95 -9.73 -19.28 19.01
N ASP A 96 -8.75 -20.16 18.77
CA ASP A 96 -8.47 -21.33 19.62
C ASP A 96 -7.93 -20.90 21.00
N LEU A 97 -7.06 -19.87 21.05
CA LEU A 97 -6.56 -19.26 22.29
C LEU A 97 -7.63 -18.42 23.03
N ARG A 98 -8.56 -17.77 22.31
CA ARG A 98 -9.75 -17.09 22.88
C ARG A 98 -10.62 -18.05 23.67
N MET A 99 -10.67 -19.31 23.25
CA MET A 99 -11.45 -20.36 23.92
C MET A 99 -10.73 -20.94 25.16
N GLU A 100 -9.39 -20.81 25.26
CA GLU A 100 -8.60 -21.42 26.34
C GLU A 100 -8.03 -20.47 27.41
N SER A 101 -7.85 -19.16 27.14
CA SER A 101 -7.49 -18.17 28.17
C SER A 101 -7.64 -16.72 27.69
N GLY A 102 -8.53 -15.96 28.34
CA GLY A 102 -8.78 -14.54 28.03
C GLY A 102 -7.61 -13.57 28.33
N ASP A 103 -6.41 -14.06 28.67
CA ASP A 103 -5.26 -13.28 29.14
C ASP A 103 -3.98 -13.47 28.29
N ALA A 104 -4.05 -14.30 27.24
CA ALA A 104 -2.96 -14.52 26.28
C ALA A 104 -3.00 -13.53 25.10
N GLU A 105 -4.22 -13.18 24.65
CA GLU A 105 -4.47 -12.17 23.62
C GLU A 105 -3.97 -10.78 24.05
N SER A 106 -4.21 -10.40 25.30
CA SER A 106 -3.73 -9.14 25.87
C SER A 106 -2.20 -9.06 25.91
N LYS A 107 -1.50 -10.18 26.10
CA LYS A 107 -0.02 -10.21 26.23
C LYS A 107 0.69 -10.24 24.89
N LEU A 108 0.16 -11.01 23.92
CA LEU A 108 0.71 -11.06 22.56
C LEU A 108 0.42 -9.75 21.80
N SER A 109 -0.81 -9.23 21.93
CA SER A 109 -1.17 -7.91 21.40
C SER A 109 -0.31 -6.82 22.05
N ASN A 110 -0.12 -6.85 23.39
CA ASN A 110 0.76 -5.90 24.06
C ASN A 110 2.21 -5.99 23.59
N SER A 111 2.76 -7.16 23.28
CA SER A 111 4.14 -7.24 22.88
C SER A 111 4.39 -6.87 21.42
N VAL A 112 3.45 -7.20 20.52
CA VAL A 112 3.42 -6.64 19.16
C VAL A 112 3.24 -5.12 19.19
N LEU A 113 2.39 -4.59 20.08
CA LEU A 113 2.20 -3.14 20.28
C LEU A 113 3.42 -2.45 20.94
N VAL A 114 4.11 -3.10 21.88
CA VAL A 114 5.37 -2.61 22.47
C VAL A 114 6.50 -2.63 21.44
N PHE A 115 6.53 -3.66 20.59
CA PHE A 115 7.46 -3.75 19.48
C PHE A 115 7.19 -2.68 18.41
N ARG A 116 5.92 -2.49 18.04
CA ARG A 116 5.44 -1.41 17.17
C ARG A 116 5.83 -0.05 17.73
N SER A 117 5.48 0.26 18.98
CA SER A 117 5.86 1.53 19.62
C SER A 117 7.37 1.75 19.74
N LYS A 118 8.18 0.71 20.00
CA LYS A 118 9.65 0.83 19.98
C LYS A 118 10.21 1.13 18.60
N LEU A 119 9.59 0.59 17.55
CA LEU A 119 9.96 0.82 16.16
C LEU A 119 9.56 2.23 15.66
N LEU A 120 8.62 2.87 16.36
CA LEU A 120 7.95 4.11 15.94
C LEU A 120 8.24 5.31 16.85
N ASN A 121 8.96 5.10 17.95
CA ASN A 121 9.50 6.21 18.73
C ASN A 121 10.48 7.01 17.86
N GLY A 122 10.38 8.35 17.92
CA GLY A 122 10.95 9.31 16.95
C GLY A 122 12.44 9.19 16.60
N ASP A 123 13.26 8.49 17.41
CA ASP A 123 14.65 8.19 17.05
C ASP A 123 14.77 7.24 15.83
N PHE A 124 13.72 6.48 15.51
CA PHE A 124 13.72 5.45 14.46
C PHE A 124 13.09 5.93 13.14
N SER A 125 12.06 6.78 13.21
CA SER A 125 11.20 7.16 12.08
C SER A 125 11.86 8.14 11.12
N ASP A 126 12.37 9.26 11.61
CA ASP A 126 12.69 10.42 10.76
C ASP A 126 13.85 10.17 9.77
N PRO A 127 14.98 9.55 10.18
CA PRO A 127 16.09 9.28 9.27
C PRO A 127 15.71 8.22 8.22
N LEU A 128 14.88 7.26 8.60
CA LEU A 128 14.39 6.22 7.69
C LEU A 128 13.36 6.80 6.74
N LEU A 129 12.37 7.53 7.22
CA LEU A 129 11.37 8.21 6.39
C LEU A 129 12.05 9.09 5.35
N LYS A 130 13.04 9.89 5.75
CA LYS A 130 13.88 10.68 4.82
C LYS A 130 14.63 9.82 3.80
N THR A 131 15.09 8.64 4.19
CA THR A 131 15.81 7.73 3.29
C THR A 131 14.86 7.05 2.29
N PHE A 132 13.72 6.55 2.77
CA PHE A 132 12.67 5.95 1.94
C PHE A 132 12.21 6.92 0.85
N SER A 133 12.16 8.18 1.21
CA SER A 133 11.55 9.21 0.41
C SER A 133 12.53 9.93 -0.53
N GLU A 134 13.82 10.04 -0.19
CA GLU A 134 14.89 10.50 -1.10
C GLU A 134 15.22 9.47 -2.19
N ASP A 135 15.11 8.17 -1.88
CA ASP A 135 15.48 7.08 -2.81
C ASP A 135 14.30 6.55 -3.64
N ALA A 136 13.16 7.26 -3.65
CA ALA A 136 11.93 6.85 -4.33
C ALA A 136 11.52 5.42 -3.97
N ALA A 137 11.43 5.15 -2.67
CA ALA A 137 10.96 3.86 -2.22
C ALA A 137 9.52 3.61 -2.72
N PRO A 138 9.17 2.34 -2.99
CA PRO A 138 7.84 1.98 -3.42
C PRO A 138 6.81 2.48 -2.40
N ALA A 139 5.70 3.05 -2.89
CA ALA A 139 4.68 3.62 -2.02
C ALA A 139 4.09 2.59 -1.03
N ASP A 140 4.16 1.29 -1.36
CA ASP A 140 3.86 0.17 -0.45
C ASP A 140 4.67 0.23 0.85
N GLY A 141 5.94 0.63 0.75
CA GLY A 141 6.83 0.77 1.90
C GLY A 141 6.46 1.93 2.80
N LEU A 142 6.06 3.06 2.20
CA LEU A 142 5.54 4.21 2.95
C LEU A 142 4.18 3.89 3.59
N GLN A 143 3.36 3.08 2.92
CA GLN A 143 2.07 2.63 3.44
C GLN A 143 2.25 1.81 4.72
N LEU A 144 3.19 0.86 4.74
CA LEU A 144 3.52 0.08 5.95
C LEU A 144 3.99 0.97 7.11
N LEU A 145 4.73 2.04 6.81
CA LEU A 145 5.18 2.99 7.83
C LEU A 145 4.02 3.82 8.40
N ILE A 146 3.05 4.23 7.56
CA ILE A 146 1.83 4.91 7.99
C ILE A 146 0.96 3.97 8.82
N ASP A 147 0.80 2.71 8.38
CA ASP A 147 0.05 1.72 9.13
C ASP A 147 0.66 1.61 10.52
N ALA A 148 1.97 1.48 10.60
CA ALA A 148 2.69 1.37 11.86
C ALA A 148 2.40 2.56 12.82
N ASP A 149 2.62 3.82 12.38
CA ASP A 149 2.26 5.04 13.12
C ASP A 149 1.57 6.08 12.21
N PRO A 150 0.31 6.48 12.48
CA PRO A 150 -0.37 7.52 11.71
C PRO A 150 0.33 8.90 11.78
N ASN A 151 1.13 9.19 12.80
CA ASN A 151 1.88 10.46 12.91
C ASN A 151 2.89 10.64 11.78
N HIS A 152 3.37 9.55 11.17
CA HIS A 152 4.30 9.61 10.04
C HIS A 152 3.74 10.35 8.82
N ILE A 153 2.42 10.46 8.68
CA ILE A 153 1.78 11.22 7.61
C ILE A 153 2.25 12.68 7.64
N THR A 154 2.34 13.29 8.83
CA THR A 154 2.78 14.69 8.98
C THR A 154 4.24 14.88 8.55
N PHE A 155 5.10 13.92 8.86
CA PHE A 155 6.49 13.93 8.40
C PHE A 155 6.54 13.81 6.88
N ILE A 156 5.78 12.88 6.30
CA ILE A 156 5.78 12.64 4.85
C ILE A 156 5.27 13.88 4.08
N ALA A 157 4.21 14.51 4.58
CA ALA A 157 3.63 15.72 3.99
C ALA A 157 4.62 16.90 4.06
N SER A 158 5.19 17.18 5.24
CA SER A 158 6.08 18.34 5.46
C SER A 158 7.37 18.32 4.64
N HIS A 159 7.83 17.15 4.20
CA HIS A 159 9.05 16.99 3.42
C HIS A 159 8.79 16.94 1.90
N GLY A 160 7.56 17.17 1.44
CA GLY A 160 7.22 17.29 0.02
C GLY A 160 7.10 15.97 -0.74
N TYR A 161 6.99 14.84 -0.06
CA TYR A 161 6.93 13.53 -0.73
C TYR A 161 5.58 13.25 -1.38
N LEU A 162 4.50 13.77 -0.80
CA LEU A 162 3.17 13.73 -1.43
C LEU A 162 3.23 14.40 -2.81
N LYS A 163 3.94 15.52 -2.92
CA LYS A 163 4.16 16.24 -4.18
C LYS A 163 5.00 15.44 -5.18
N CYS A 164 6.06 14.78 -4.73
CA CYS A 164 6.88 13.92 -5.59
C CYS A 164 6.08 12.73 -6.14
N LEU A 165 5.29 12.07 -5.30
CA LEU A 165 4.42 10.96 -5.72
C LEU A 165 3.31 11.44 -6.67
N MET A 166 2.70 12.58 -6.40
CA MET A 166 1.74 13.21 -7.32
C MET A 166 2.38 13.47 -8.69
N GLN A 167 3.59 14.03 -8.70
CA GLN A 167 4.30 14.28 -9.95
C GLN A 167 4.61 12.97 -10.70
N SER A 168 5.00 11.91 -9.99
CA SER A 168 5.20 10.56 -10.56
C SER A 168 3.94 10.03 -11.23
N ILE A 169 2.78 10.14 -10.56
CA ILE A 169 1.47 9.73 -11.11
C ILE A 169 1.17 10.52 -12.39
N VAL A 170 1.28 11.85 -12.37
CA VAL A 170 0.99 12.70 -13.53
C VAL A 170 1.95 12.43 -14.69
N GLU A 171 3.24 12.24 -14.42
CA GLU A 171 4.24 11.88 -15.43
C GLU A 171 4.00 10.49 -16.06
N SER A 172 3.25 9.62 -15.38
CA SER A 172 2.90 8.30 -15.87
C SER A 172 1.73 8.31 -16.87
N ASP A 173 0.98 9.41 -17.00
CA ASP A 173 -0.26 9.51 -17.80
C ASP A 173 -0.10 8.98 -19.24
N MET A 174 0.90 9.47 -19.98
CA MET A 174 1.17 9.00 -21.33
C MET A 174 1.44 7.49 -21.44
N LYS A 175 2.06 6.88 -20.41
CA LYS A 175 2.33 5.44 -20.38
C LYS A 175 1.05 4.65 -20.10
N LEU A 176 0.18 5.18 -19.23
CA LEU A 176 -1.10 4.57 -18.89
C LEU A 176 -2.10 4.67 -20.06
N CYS A 177 -2.14 5.81 -20.76
CA CYS A 177 -2.89 5.98 -22.01
C CYS A 177 -2.45 4.98 -23.09
N LYS A 178 -1.14 4.74 -23.24
CA LYS A 178 -0.63 3.71 -24.17
C LYS A 178 -1.03 2.30 -23.74
N LEU A 179 -1.04 2.01 -22.44
CA LEU A 179 -1.43 0.71 -21.89
C LEU A 179 -2.90 0.37 -22.14
N LEU A 180 -3.79 1.37 -22.19
CA LEU A 180 -5.19 1.18 -22.54
C LEU A 180 -5.39 0.91 -24.04
N ASN A 181 -4.58 1.53 -24.90
CA ASN A 181 -4.72 1.45 -26.35
C ASN A 181 -3.91 0.31 -26.99
N GLN A 182 -2.89 -0.22 -26.30
CA GLN A 182 -1.96 -1.22 -26.83
C GLN A 182 -1.63 -2.28 -25.78
N ASP A 183 -1.29 -3.49 -26.22
CA ASP A 183 -0.74 -4.53 -25.36
C ASP A 183 0.73 -4.23 -25.01
N CYS A 184 0.90 -3.33 -24.04
CA CYS A 184 2.18 -2.93 -23.46
C CYS A 184 2.45 -3.61 -22.11
N LEU A 185 3.65 -3.40 -21.59
CA LEU A 185 4.05 -3.85 -20.25
C LEU A 185 3.10 -3.30 -19.18
N LEU A 186 2.66 -4.16 -18.24
CA LEU A 186 1.80 -3.80 -17.11
C LEU A 186 2.54 -3.07 -15.98
N ALA A 187 3.87 -2.95 -16.05
CA ALA A 187 4.67 -2.32 -15.00
C ALA A 187 4.21 -0.90 -14.61
N PRO A 188 3.82 0.00 -15.55
CA PRO A 188 3.30 1.31 -15.19
C PRO A 188 1.98 1.24 -14.40
N LEU A 189 1.12 0.26 -14.70
CA LEU A 189 -0.14 0.06 -13.99
C LEU A 189 0.10 -0.36 -12.54
N PHE A 190 1.06 -1.25 -12.28
CA PHE A 190 1.39 -1.66 -10.92
C PHE A 190 1.97 -0.51 -10.09
N VAL A 191 2.86 0.31 -10.68
CA VAL A 191 3.39 1.50 -9.99
C VAL A 191 2.26 2.47 -9.64
N TYR A 192 1.38 2.75 -10.60
CA TYR A 192 0.22 3.60 -10.39
C TYR A 192 -0.71 3.05 -9.29
N GLU A 193 -1.00 1.74 -9.29
CA GLU A 193 -1.86 1.11 -8.26
C GLU A 193 -1.26 1.28 -6.86
N THR A 194 0.04 1.04 -6.71
CA THR A 194 0.77 1.24 -5.45
C THR A 194 0.73 2.71 -5.00
N GLU A 195 1.02 3.66 -5.89
CA GLU A 195 1.01 5.08 -5.57
C GLU A 195 -0.40 5.58 -5.20
N MET A 196 -1.43 5.17 -5.95
CA MET A 196 -2.82 5.53 -5.63
C MET A 196 -3.34 4.85 -4.37
N SER A 197 -2.93 3.61 -4.08
CA SER A 197 -3.26 2.92 -2.82
C SER A 197 -2.73 3.71 -1.62
N PHE A 198 -1.47 4.14 -1.70
CA PHE A 198 -0.85 4.99 -0.69
C PHE A 198 -1.60 6.32 -0.51
N MET A 199 -2.01 6.97 -1.60
CA MET A 199 -2.80 8.22 -1.54
C MET A 199 -4.17 8.00 -0.90
N CYS A 200 -4.87 6.92 -1.24
CA CYS A 200 -6.15 6.56 -0.62
C CYS A 200 -5.98 6.33 0.89
N LYS A 201 -4.91 5.63 1.28
CA LYS A 201 -4.63 5.39 2.69
C LYS A 201 -4.31 6.69 3.43
N THR A 202 -3.53 7.57 2.83
CA THR A 202 -3.23 8.89 3.38
C THR A 202 -4.51 9.71 3.59
N ALA A 203 -5.40 9.69 2.59
CA ALA A 203 -6.70 10.36 2.63
C ALA A 203 -7.68 9.76 3.65
N SER A 204 -7.45 8.57 4.18
CA SER A 204 -8.32 7.98 5.23
C SER A 204 -8.20 8.69 6.59
N SER A 205 -7.17 9.52 6.77
CA SER A 205 -7.00 10.38 7.94
C SER A 205 -7.30 11.84 7.59
N GLN A 206 -7.89 12.58 8.53
CA GLN A 206 -8.21 14.00 8.32
C GLN A 206 -6.97 14.81 7.93
N LEU A 207 -5.88 14.71 8.70
CA LEU A 207 -4.62 15.42 8.42
C LEU A 207 -4.03 15.06 7.06
N GLY A 208 -4.10 13.79 6.66
CA GLY A 208 -3.60 13.35 5.37
C GLY A 208 -4.46 13.84 4.21
N ALA A 209 -5.78 13.84 4.35
CA ALA A 209 -6.70 14.39 3.35
C ALA A 209 -6.53 15.90 3.18
N GLU A 210 -6.40 16.66 4.28
CA GLU A 210 -6.06 18.10 4.24
C GLU A 210 -4.73 18.33 3.51
N SER A 211 -3.69 17.56 3.85
CA SER A 211 -2.38 17.66 3.19
C SER A 211 -2.44 17.39 1.67
N LEU A 212 -3.29 16.45 1.23
CA LEU A 212 -3.47 16.16 -0.20
C LEU A 212 -4.19 17.30 -0.93
N LEU A 213 -5.15 17.95 -0.27
CA LEU A 213 -5.87 19.10 -0.82
C LEU A 213 -4.97 20.33 -0.91
N ASP A 214 -4.12 20.57 0.10
CA ASP A 214 -3.13 21.65 0.12
C ASP A 214 -2.13 21.53 -1.04
N GLU A 215 -1.69 20.29 -1.34
CA GLU A 215 -0.82 19.99 -2.48
C GLU A 215 -1.56 19.95 -3.83
N LYS A 216 -2.87 20.24 -3.85
CA LYS A 216 -3.73 20.27 -5.05
C LYS A 216 -3.73 18.95 -5.82
N PHE A 217 -3.74 17.83 -5.10
CA PHE A 217 -3.67 16.50 -5.69
C PHE A 217 -4.78 16.24 -6.73
N LEU A 218 -6.02 16.61 -6.43
CA LEU A 218 -7.17 16.45 -7.34
C LEU A 218 -7.00 17.28 -8.62
N ASN A 219 -6.43 18.48 -8.53
CA ASN A 219 -6.10 19.26 -9.73
C ASN A 219 -5.04 18.55 -10.57
N GLY A 220 -4.03 17.94 -9.95
CA GLY A 220 -3.06 17.10 -10.65
C GLY A 220 -3.74 15.98 -11.43
N LEU A 221 -4.63 15.22 -10.79
CA LEU A 221 -5.39 14.15 -11.43
C LEU A 221 -6.29 14.66 -12.58
N SER A 222 -6.90 15.85 -12.44
CA SER A 222 -7.76 16.42 -13.50
C SER A 222 -7.03 16.72 -14.81
N THR A 223 -5.69 16.80 -14.76
CA THR A 223 -4.87 17.03 -15.97
C THR A 223 -4.55 15.76 -16.75
N MET A 224 -4.86 14.58 -16.20
CA MET A 224 -4.53 13.30 -16.82
C MET A 224 -5.57 12.91 -17.85
N ASP A 225 -5.13 12.60 -19.08
CA ASP A 225 -6.01 12.22 -20.18
C ASP A 225 -6.49 10.76 -20.04
N VAL A 226 -5.82 9.94 -19.23
CA VAL A 226 -6.13 8.52 -19.06
C VAL A 226 -7.57 8.28 -18.59
N TYR A 227 -8.12 9.18 -17.77
CA TYR A 227 -9.47 9.08 -17.22
C TYR A 227 -10.57 9.38 -18.25
N ASN A 228 -10.23 10.02 -19.37
CA ASN A 228 -11.15 10.28 -20.47
C ASN A 228 -11.21 9.12 -21.49
N ASN A 229 -10.30 8.15 -21.39
CA ASN A 229 -10.20 6.99 -22.27
C ASN A 229 -11.09 5.82 -21.80
N HIS A 230 -12.34 6.10 -21.41
CA HIS A 230 -13.27 5.07 -20.97
C HIS A 230 -13.63 4.11 -22.13
N PRO A 231 -13.50 2.79 -21.97
CA PRO A 231 -13.85 1.83 -23.01
C PRO A 231 -15.35 1.89 -23.32
N THR A 232 -15.70 2.11 -24.59
CA THR A 232 -17.12 2.20 -25.00
C THR A 232 -17.83 0.84 -24.95
N VAL A 233 -19.16 0.84 -24.83
CA VAL A 233 -20.00 -0.38 -24.85
C VAL A 233 -19.79 -1.25 -26.10
N ALA A 234 -19.31 -0.67 -27.20
CA ALA A 234 -18.99 -1.39 -28.44
C ALA A 234 -17.67 -2.19 -28.39
N THR A 235 -16.73 -1.85 -27.49
CA THR A 235 -15.47 -2.58 -27.30
C THR A 235 -15.60 -3.75 -26.31
N PHE A 236 -16.82 -4.05 -25.86
CA PHE A 236 -17.14 -5.24 -25.05
C PHE A 236 -17.12 -6.55 -25.85
N ASP A 237 -16.66 -6.49 -27.12
CA ASP A 237 -16.43 -7.65 -27.98
C ASP A 237 -15.73 -8.76 -27.17
N LEU A 238 -16.51 -9.77 -26.78
CA LEU A 238 -16.52 -11.18 -27.23
C LEU A 238 -15.18 -11.91 -27.49
N ASN A 239 -14.05 -11.21 -27.42
CA ASN A 239 -12.69 -11.66 -27.69
C ASN A 239 -11.97 -12.20 -26.44
N SER A 240 -12.64 -12.28 -25.29
CA SER A 240 -12.12 -12.96 -24.10
C SER A 240 -12.25 -14.49 -24.17
N SER A 241 -12.52 -15.06 -25.34
CA SER A 241 -12.49 -16.51 -25.55
C SER A 241 -11.11 -17.03 -26.00
N GLY A 242 -10.12 -16.15 -26.20
CA GLY A 242 -8.80 -16.54 -26.74
C GLY A 242 -7.56 -15.91 -26.08
N SER A 243 -7.69 -14.95 -25.16
CA SER A 243 -6.54 -14.40 -24.44
C SER A 243 -6.28 -15.18 -23.16
N LEU A 244 -5.04 -15.67 -22.99
CA LEU A 244 -4.53 -16.25 -21.75
C LEU A 244 -5.06 -15.47 -20.53
N ASP A 245 -5.66 -16.18 -19.56
CA ASP A 245 -6.29 -15.63 -18.33
C ASP A 245 -5.42 -14.65 -17.51
N PHE A 246 -4.13 -14.52 -17.84
CA PHE A 246 -3.16 -13.70 -17.13
C PHE A 246 -3.10 -12.23 -17.56
N ILE A 247 -3.58 -11.88 -18.77
CA ILE A 247 -3.55 -10.48 -19.24
C ILE A 247 -4.93 -9.84 -19.07
N PRO A 248 -5.09 -8.81 -18.22
CA PRO A 248 -6.36 -8.14 -18.04
C PRO A 248 -6.81 -7.49 -19.34
N ASN A 249 -8.09 -7.61 -19.67
CA ASN A 249 -8.68 -6.91 -20.81
C ASN A 249 -8.67 -5.39 -20.60
N VAL A 250 -8.94 -4.63 -21.66
CA VAL A 250 -8.93 -3.15 -21.64
C VAL A 250 -9.88 -2.60 -20.56
N SER A 251 -11.05 -3.22 -20.41
CA SER A 251 -12.03 -2.91 -19.35
C SER A 251 -11.45 -3.01 -17.94
N SER A 252 -10.83 -4.15 -17.62
CA SER A 252 -10.21 -4.40 -16.32
C SER A 252 -9.02 -3.49 -16.06
N LYS A 253 -8.21 -3.19 -17.10
CA LYS A 253 -7.12 -2.20 -17.01
C LYS A 253 -7.66 -0.80 -16.69
N TYR A 254 -8.72 -0.37 -17.37
CA TYR A 254 -9.35 0.94 -17.11
C TYR A 254 -9.93 1.03 -15.69
N LEU A 255 -10.65 0.00 -15.24
CA LEU A 255 -11.21 -0.02 -13.88
C LEU A 255 -10.12 0.00 -12.80
N LYS A 256 -8.99 -0.68 -13.03
CA LYS A 256 -7.81 -0.60 -12.16
C LYS A 256 -7.21 0.82 -12.08
N LEU A 257 -7.41 1.64 -13.11
CA LEU A 257 -6.97 3.04 -13.13
C LEU A 257 -7.98 3.98 -12.45
N PHE A 258 -9.27 3.80 -12.74
CA PHE A 258 -10.31 4.75 -12.35
C PHE A 258 -10.89 4.47 -10.95
N MET A 259 -11.02 3.20 -10.55
CA MET A 259 -11.57 2.84 -9.24
C MET A 259 -10.78 3.43 -8.06
N PRO A 260 -9.43 3.48 -8.05
CA PRO A 260 -8.68 4.16 -7.01
C PRO A 260 -8.96 5.67 -6.92
N VAL A 261 -9.29 6.33 -8.03
CA VAL A 261 -9.62 7.76 -8.05
C VAL A 261 -10.95 8.01 -7.34
N LEU A 262 -11.96 7.19 -7.62
CA LEU A 262 -13.26 7.29 -6.94
C LEU A 262 -13.13 6.96 -5.44
N LYS A 263 -12.34 5.93 -5.09
CA LYS A 263 -11.98 5.61 -3.69
C LYS A 263 -11.34 6.77 -2.97
N LEU A 264 -10.42 7.46 -3.63
CA LEU A 264 -9.76 8.62 -3.08
C LEU A 264 -10.75 9.76 -2.81
N CYS A 265 -11.59 10.08 -3.80
CA CYS A 265 -12.62 11.12 -3.66
C CYS A 265 -13.53 10.85 -2.46
N ASN A 266 -14.03 9.61 -2.33
CA ASN A 266 -14.86 9.22 -1.19
C ASN A 266 -14.09 9.30 0.14
N SER A 267 -12.82 8.85 0.16
CA SER A 267 -11.99 8.93 1.37
C SER A 267 -11.79 10.38 1.82
N ILE A 268 -11.53 11.31 0.89
CA ILE A 268 -11.40 12.74 1.20
C ILE A 268 -12.71 13.31 1.77
N ILE A 269 -13.86 13.02 1.14
CA ILE A 269 -15.17 13.48 1.63
C ILE A 269 -15.44 12.95 3.04
N MET A 270 -15.17 11.67 3.29
CA MET A 270 -15.38 11.02 4.59
C MET A 270 -14.46 11.57 5.68
N SER A 271 -13.22 11.96 5.34
CA SER A 271 -12.21 12.36 6.32
C SER A 271 -12.20 13.85 6.64
N VAL A 272 -12.53 14.72 5.67
CA VAL A 272 -12.51 16.20 5.85
C VAL A 272 -13.92 16.77 6.08
N GLY A 273 -14.97 16.02 5.74
CA GLY A 273 -16.35 16.48 5.85
C GLY A 273 -16.71 17.55 4.80
N CYS A 274 -17.83 18.25 5.03
CA CYS A 274 -18.43 19.15 4.03
C CYS A 274 -17.60 20.40 3.68
N GLU A 275 -16.57 20.75 4.46
CA GLU A 275 -15.82 22.01 4.27
C GLU A 275 -14.99 22.02 2.98
N ASN A 276 -14.54 20.85 2.52
CA ASN A 276 -13.73 20.71 1.30
C ASN A 276 -14.42 19.85 0.22
N GLU A 277 -15.73 19.65 0.33
CA GLU A 277 -16.55 18.92 -0.66
C GLU A 277 -16.45 19.57 -2.05
N ASP A 278 -16.36 20.90 -2.10
CA ASP A 278 -16.24 21.68 -3.34
C ASP A 278 -15.06 21.22 -4.21
N ALA A 279 -13.91 20.88 -3.62
CA ALA A 279 -12.74 20.44 -4.38
C ALA A 279 -13.00 19.12 -5.12
N VAL A 280 -13.70 18.18 -4.46
CA VAL A 280 -14.07 16.89 -5.05
C VAL A 280 -15.13 17.08 -6.12
N VAL A 281 -16.13 17.92 -5.87
CA VAL A 281 -17.17 18.26 -6.85
C VAL A 281 -16.57 18.88 -8.11
N GLN A 282 -15.66 19.85 -7.97
CA GLN A 282 -14.95 20.46 -9.10
C GLN A 282 -14.13 19.43 -9.89
N PHE A 283 -13.48 18.48 -9.20
CA PHE A 283 -12.77 17.39 -9.85
C PHE A 283 -13.72 16.48 -10.65
N ILE A 284 -14.85 16.06 -10.08
CA ILE A 284 -15.84 15.24 -10.79
C ILE A 284 -16.41 15.99 -12.00
N PHE A 285 -16.64 17.31 -11.88
CA PHE A 285 -17.04 18.15 -13.02
C PHE A 285 -15.98 18.22 -14.12
N SER A 286 -14.68 18.17 -13.77
CA SER A 286 -13.62 18.11 -14.78
C SER A 286 -13.68 16.83 -15.63
N LEU A 287 -14.26 15.76 -15.09
CA LEU A 287 -14.47 14.46 -15.74
C LEU A 287 -15.87 14.32 -16.38
N ASN A 288 -16.57 15.43 -16.65
CA ASN A 288 -17.97 15.42 -17.09
C ASN A 288 -18.28 14.48 -18.27
N GLU A 289 -17.39 14.40 -19.27
CA GLU A 289 -17.61 13.51 -20.42
C GLU A 289 -17.61 12.03 -20.02
N THR A 290 -16.63 11.61 -19.21
CA THR A 290 -16.53 10.25 -18.65
C THR A 290 -17.70 9.95 -17.73
N VAL A 291 -18.04 10.86 -16.82
CA VAL A 291 -19.18 10.73 -15.91
C VAL A 291 -20.48 10.57 -16.68
N SER A 292 -20.71 11.40 -17.69
CA SER A 292 -21.88 11.31 -18.57
C SER A 292 -21.93 9.99 -19.32
N LEU A 293 -20.78 9.47 -19.76
CA LEU A 293 -20.68 8.18 -20.44
C LEU A 293 -21.05 7.02 -19.50
N ILE A 294 -20.51 7.01 -18.28
CA ILE A 294 -20.78 5.99 -17.24
C ILE A 294 -22.27 6.01 -16.86
N LEU A 295 -22.83 7.19 -16.61
CA LEU A 295 -24.24 7.33 -16.26
C LEU A 295 -25.17 6.87 -17.39
N ARG A 296 -24.79 7.11 -18.65
CA ARG A 296 -25.57 6.69 -19.83
C ARG A 296 -25.41 5.21 -20.16
N SER A 297 -24.29 4.60 -19.78
CA SER A 297 -24.05 3.17 -20.01
C SER A 297 -24.79 2.26 -19.02
N ALA A 298 -25.40 2.85 -17.98
CA ALA A 298 -26.28 2.19 -17.02
C ALA A 298 -27.43 1.46 -17.74
N SER A 299 -27.24 0.16 -17.95
CA SER A 299 -28.20 -0.72 -18.61
C SER A 299 -28.24 -2.06 -17.86
N PRO A 300 -29.37 -2.79 -17.89
CA PRO A 300 -29.52 -4.04 -17.16
C PRO A 300 -28.57 -5.17 -17.60
N ASN A 301 -27.87 -5.01 -18.72
CA ASN A 301 -26.93 -5.99 -19.29
C ASN A 301 -25.45 -5.61 -19.13
N ILE A 302 -25.13 -4.64 -18.28
CA ILE A 302 -23.74 -4.21 -18.06
C ILE A 302 -22.96 -5.22 -17.19
N MET A 303 -21.63 -5.30 -17.37
CA MET A 303 -20.75 -6.14 -16.55
C MET A 303 -20.83 -5.73 -15.06
N PRO A 304 -20.82 -6.67 -14.10
CA PRO A 304 -20.92 -6.35 -12.67
C PRO A 304 -19.82 -5.41 -12.16
N GLU A 305 -18.67 -5.37 -12.80
CA GLU A 305 -17.55 -4.49 -12.44
C GLU A 305 -17.86 -3.02 -12.77
N TYR A 306 -18.54 -2.75 -13.88
CA TYR A 306 -19.00 -1.40 -14.24
C TYR A 306 -20.20 -0.96 -13.41
N LEU A 307 -20.99 -1.89 -12.86
CA LEU A 307 -22.00 -1.59 -11.85
C LEU A 307 -21.36 -1.09 -10.55
N LYS A 308 -20.20 -1.65 -10.15
CA LYS A 308 -19.46 -1.16 -8.99
C LYS A 308 -18.92 0.26 -9.22
N GLU A 309 -18.41 0.52 -10.42
CA GLU A 309 -17.98 1.88 -10.82
C GLU A 309 -19.15 2.87 -10.75
N LEU A 310 -20.30 2.54 -11.34
CA LEU A 310 -21.49 3.37 -11.28
C LEU A 310 -21.94 3.63 -9.84
N ALA A 311 -22.03 2.57 -9.03
CA ALA A 311 -22.43 2.69 -7.62
C ALA A 311 -21.49 3.61 -6.85
N MET A 312 -20.18 3.51 -7.10
CA MET A 312 -19.16 4.31 -6.43
C MET A 312 -19.11 5.76 -6.93
N LEU A 313 -19.48 6.02 -8.17
CA LEU A 313 -19.61 7.38 -8.70
C LEU A 313 -20.83 8.10 -8.10
N THR A 314 -21.87 7.36 -7.74
CA THR A 314 -23.12 7.90 -7.17
C THR A 314 -23.20 7.89 -5.64
N SER A 315 -22.20 7.32 -4.96
CA SER A 315 -22.15 7.22 -3.50
C SER A 315 -21.64 8.50 -2.87
#